data_AF-A0A7J3VU39-F1
#
_entry.id   AF-A0A7J3VU39-F1
#
_cell.length_a   1.000
_cell.length_b   1.000
_cell.length_c   1.000
_cell.angle_alpha   90.00
_cell.angle_beta   90.00
_cell.angle_gamma   90.00
#
_symmetry.space_group_name_H-M   'P 1'
#
loop_
_entity.id
_entity.type
_entity.pdbx_description
1 polymer ?
#
loop_
_entity_poly.entity_id
_entity_poly.type
_entity_poly.pdbx_seq_one_letter_code
_entity_poly.pdbx_strand_id
1 'polypeptide(L)'
;MLVRTIQTTAGGTYMVTLPKQFVKSLGLEKKHVVRVELEDDRIVLTPTTPRQSILSKTIKITDFKDPKLLGLAIVNFYIMGHDVAQVVANGKMSLAHKRSVRESVENLVGVEIVEDYADRVVLQSLVDPSKFEVDQLLERFTQLSRAVLRDAVNALQVGDKTLAHDAYERGAELIRLYRLMMRVCFQALRSSAVREMVKVKDAPSLAVRIIAVRELGRVAYYCMKIAERVEELERCEGEIAAVVREMAEKTDRMLDDSLKALLRHDLLLASSVIDGMDNVRTLYSRVFKLLLKKPEKEAHTLGLVIRAIRAVAGYGVALADDAILEIFSK
;
A
#
# COMPACT_ATOMS: atom_id res chain seq x y z
N MET A 1 26.02 -22.05 -4.04
CA MET A 1 26.81 -21.42 -2.95
C MET A 1 28.29 -21.62 -3.27
N LEU A 2 29.11 -20.57 -3.19
CA LEU A 2 30.55 -20.66 -3.46
C LEU A 2 31.31 -20.08 -2.27
N VAL A 3 32.28 -20.82 -1.75
CA VAL A 3 33.14 -20.37 -0.65
C VAL A 3 34.44 -19.84 -1.22
N ARG A 4 34.92 -18.71 -0.68
CA ARG A 4 36.18 -18.06 -1.07
C ARG A 4 36.94 -17.65 0.18
N THR A 5 38.26 -17.79 0.14
CA THR A 5 39.14 -17.35 1.21
C THR A 5 39.43 -15.86 1.06
N ILE A 6 39.39 -15.13 2.17
CA ILE A 6 39.85 -13.74 2.24
C ILE A 6 41.38 -13.74 2.28
N GLN A 7 42.00 -12.92 1.43
CA GLN A 7 43.45 -12.79 1.31
C GLN A 7 43.91 -11.43 1.83
N THR A 8 45.09 -11.34 2.44
CA THR A 8 45.66 -10.09 2.94
C THR A 8 46.58 -9.47 1.89
N THR A 9 46.52 -8.16 1.73
CA THR A 9 47.45 -7.38 0.90
C THR A 9 48.57 -6.79 1.76
N ALA A 10 49.70 -6.43 1.14
CA ALA A 10 50.86 -5.89 1.84
C ALA A 10 50.59 -4.58 2.63
N GLY A 11 49.51 -3.87 2.32
CA GLY A 11 49.11 -2.61 2.98
C GLY A 11 48.08 -2.76 4.12
N GLY A 12 47.81 -3.98 4.60
CA GLY A 12 46.85 -4.22 5.69
C GLY A 12 45.38 -4.24 5.27
N THR A 13 45.08 -4.19 3.97
CA THR A 13 43.72 -4.38 3.43
C THR A 13 43.49 -5.82 3.00
N TYR A 14 42.22 -6.24 2.94
CA TYR A 14 41.84 -7.59 2.55
C TYR A 14 41.22 -7.61 1.13
N MET A 15 41.40 -8.72 0.40
CA MET A 15 40.81 -8.95 -0.91
C MET A 15 40.12 -10.32 -0.98
N VAL A 16 39.04 -10.41 -1.75
CA VAL A 16 38.32 -11.66 -2.05
C VAL A 16 38.12 -11.78 -3.56
N THR A 17 38.31 -12.98 -4.11
CA THR A 17 38.17 -13.21 -5.56
C THR A 17 36.72 -13.50 -5.93
N LEU A 18 36.16 -12.71 -6.84
CA LEU A 18 34.79 -12.88 -7.32
C LEU A 18 34.71 -13.89 -8.49
N PRO A 19 33.69 -14.77 -8.54
CA PRO A 19 33.49 -15.66 -9.68
C PRO A 19 33.26 -14.89 -10.99
N LYS A 20 33.95 -15.29 -12.07
CA LYS A 20 33.85 -14.66 -13.40
C LYS A 20 32.40 -14.55 -13.90
N GLN A 21 31.55 -15.54 -13.59
CA GLN A 21 30.13 -15.54 -13.95
C GLN A 21 29.34 -14.41 -13.28
N PHE A 22 29.61 -14.08 -12.01
CA PHE A 22 28.93 -13.00 -11.29
C PHE A 22 29.36 -11.63 -11.82
N VAL A 23 30.67 -11.47 -12.05
CA VAL A 23 31.25 -10.27 -12.66
C VAL A 23 30.60 -10.02 -14.03
N LYS A 24 30.49 -11.06 -14.87
CA LYS A 24 29.82 -10.98 -16.18
C LYS A 24 28.32 -10.71 -16.08
N SER A 25 27.59 -11.36 -15.18
CA SER A 25 26.14 -11.15 -15.04
C SER A 25 25.80 -9.74 -14.58
N LEU A 26 26.69 -9.11 -13.82
CA LEU A 26 26.59 -7.71 -13.42
C LEU A 26 27.12 -6.73 -14.48
N GLY A 27 27.61 -7.22 -15.63
CA GLY A 27 28.20 -6.39 -16.68
C GLY A 27 29.47 -5.65 -16.23
N LEU A 28 30.18 -6.18 -15.23
CA LEU A 28 31.41 -5.58 -14.71
C LEU A 28 32.62 -6.02 -15.54
N GLU A 29 33.56 -5.10 -15.72
CA GLU A 29 34.83 -5.34 -16.40
C GLU A 29 36.01 -4.89 -15.53
N LYS A 30 37.23 -5.21 -15.99
CA LYS A 30 38.46 -4.79 -15.29
C LYS A 30 38.47 -3.27 -15.16
N LYS A 31 38.82 -2.76 -13.97
CA LYS A 31 38.85 -1.33 -13.60
C LYS A 31 37.47 -0.67 -13.37
N HIS A 32 36.36 -1.39 -13.49
CA HIS A 32 35.08 -0.87 -12.99
C HIS A 32 35.13 -0.72 -11.47
N VAL A 33 34.62 0.41 -10.97
CA VAL A 33 34.57 0.71 -9.54
C VAL A 33 33.29 0.12 -8.95
N VAL A 34 33.43 -0.56 -7.82
CA VAL A 34 32.31 -1.07 -7.03
C VAL A 34 32.27 -0.33 -5.70
N ARG A 35 31.05 -0.06 -5.23
CA ARG A 35 30.80 0.36 -3.87
C ARG A 35 30.83 -0.87 -2.96
N VAL A 36 31.45 -0.71 -1.80
CA VAL A 36 31.55 -1.74 -0.77
C VAL A 36 30.87 -1.18 0.47
N GLU A 37 29.76 -1.77 0.87
CA GLU A 37 28.98 -1.35 2.03
C GLU A 37 28.91 -2.51 3.03
N LEU A 38 28.92 -2.19 4.32
CA LEU A 38 28.58 -3.13 5.37
C LEU A 38 27.08 -2.99 5.64
N GLU A 39 26.30 -4.01 5.30
CA GLU A 39 24.87 -4.08 5.62
C GLU A 39 24.67 -5.16 6.67
N ASP A 40 24.27 -4.78 7.88
CA ASP A 40 24.10 -5.70 9.01
C ASP A 40 25.38 -6.51 9.30
N ASP A 41 25.37 -7.81 8.98
CA ASP A 41 26.43 -8.80 9.19
C ASP A 41 27.16 -9.22 7.90
N ARG A 42 26.96 -8.48 6.80
CA ARG A 42 27.46 -8.85 5.45
C ARG A 42 28.06 -7.67 4.71
N ILE A 43 28.99 -7.99 3.82
CA ILE A 43 29.57 -7.03 2.86
C ILE A 43 28.80 -7.12 1.55
N VAL A 44 28.22 -6.00 1.14
CA VAL A 44 27.48 -5.86 -0.13
C VAL A 44 28.36 -5.12 -1.14
N LEU A 45 28.49 -5.71 -2.33
CA LEU A 45 29.25 -5.15 -3.44
C LEU A 45 28.28 -4.72 -4.54
N THR A 46 28.26 -3.43 -4.85
CA THR A 46 27.33 -2.85 -5.82
C THR A 46 28.11 -2.06 -6.89
N PRO A 47 27.80 -2.17 -8.20
CA PRO A 47 28.41 -1.32 -9.22
C PRO A 47 28.22 0.18 -8.92
N THR A 48 29.26 1.00 -9.06
CA THR A 48 29.14 2.48 -8.84
C THR A 48 28.29 3.19 -9.89
N THR A 49 28.22 2.62 -11.11
CA THR A 49 27.21 2.99 -12.10
C THR A 49 26.13 1.92 -12.03
N PRO A 50 24.97 2.21 -11.40
CA PRO A 50 23.88 1.25 -11.40
C PRO A 50 23.48 1.04 -12.85
N ARG A 51 23.60 -0.20 -13.35
CA ARG A 51 22.58 -0.63 -14.31
C ARG A 51 21.31 -0.68 -13.46
N GLN A 52 20.39 0.27 -13.63
CA GLN A 52 19.02 0.01 -13.22
C GLN A 52 18.63 -1.29 -13.93
N SER A 53 18.65 -2.41 -13.21
CA SER A 53 18.20 -3.66 -13.79
C SER A 53 16.71 -3.49 -13.96
N ILE A 54 16.27 -3.14 -15.16
CA ILE A 54 14.85 -3.01 -15.50
C ILE A 54 14.23 -4.34 -15.12
N LEU A 55 13.42 -4.34 -14.07
CA LEU A 55 12.85 -5.58 -13.58
C LEU A 55 11.68 -5.95 -14.50
N SER A 56 11.92 -6.89 -15.39
CA SER A 56 10.94 -7.31 -16.39
C SER A 56 10.30 -8.65 -16.04
N LYS A 57 9.01 -8.80 -16.36
CA LYS A 57 8.27 -10.05 -16.24
C LYS A 57 7.45 -10.34 -17.48
N THR A 58 7.57 -11.55 -18.02
CA THR A 58 6.62 -12.08 -19.01
C THR A 58 5.46 -12.79 -18.30
N ILE A 59 4.23 -12.41 -18.66
CA ILE A 59 2.97 -12.96 -18.16
C ILE A 59 2.30 -13.69 -19.33
N LYS A 60 2.20 -15.02 -19.26
CA LYS A 60 1.53 -15.80 -20.30
C LYS A 60 0.04 -15.87 -19.99
N ILE A 61 -0.81 -15.42 -20.91
CA ILE A 61 -2.28 -15.45 -20.76
C ILE A 61 -2.78 -16.88 -20.55
N THR A 62 -2.09 -17.89 -21.08
CA THR A 62 -2.43 -19.31 -20.88
C THR A 62 -2.44 -19.73 -19.41
N ASP A 63 -1.68 -19.04 -18.57
CA ASP A 63 -1.61 -19.29 -17.14
C ASP A 63 -2.81 -18.68 -16.40
N PHE A 64 -3.58 -17.79 -17.06
CA PHE A 64 -4.70 -17.02 -16.51
C PHE A 64 -5.92 -17.11 -17.43
N LYS A 65 -6.61 -18.25 -17.40
CA LYS A 65 -7.83 -18.47 -18.21
C LYS A 65 -8.93 -17.45 -17.91
N ASP A 66 -9.09 -17.05 -16.65
CA ASP A 66 -9.99 -15.97 -16.25
C ASP A 66 -9.30 -14.60 -16.44
N PRO A 67 -9.84 -13.71 -17.28
CA PRO A 67 -9.33 -12.34 -17.44
C PRO A 67 -9.18 -11.59 -16.11
N LYS A 68 -10.04 -11.84 -15.11
CA LYS A 68 -9.90 -11.19 -13.79
C LYS A 68 -8.60 -11.58 -13.09
N LEU A 69 -8.19 -12.84 -13.20
CA LEU A 69 -6.92 -13.31 -12.64
C LEU A 69 -5.72 -12.67 -13.35
N LEU A 70 -5.82 -12.42 -14.65
CA LEU A 70 -4.80 -11.68 -15.39
C LEU A 70 -4.64 -10.25 -14.82
N GLY A 71 -5.74 -9.54 -14.60
CA GLY A 71 -5.68 -8.20 -14.03
C GLY A 71 -5.06 -8.18 -12.62
N LEU A 72 -5.42 -9.15 -11.78
CA LEU A 72 -4.78 -9.31 -10.46
C LEU A 72 -3.28 -9.59 -10.58
N ALA A 73 -2.86 -10.41 -11.54
CA ALA A 73 -1.44 -10.68 -11.78
C ALA A 73 -0.68 -9.41 -12.17
N ILE A 74 -1.22 -8.62 -13.11
CA ILE A 74 -0.62 -7.34 -13.55
C ILE A 74 -0.42 -6.40 -12.37
N VAL A 75 -1.48 -6.19 -11.57
CA VAL A 75 -1.41 -5.34 -10.36
C VAL A 75 -0.35 -5.85 -9.38
N ASN A 76 -0.26 -7.16 -9.17
CA ASN A 76 0.71 -7.71 -8.23
C ASN A 76 2.14 -7.64 -8.77
N PHE A 77 2.40 -7.82 -10.07
CA PHE A 77 3.75 -7.59 -10.61
C PHE A 77 4.18 -6.14 -10.48
N TYR A 78 3.26 -5.19 -10.66
CA TYR A 78 3.49 -3.78 -10.36
C TYR A 78 3.81 -3.54 -8.89
N ILE A 79 3.03 -4.09 -7.96
CA ILE A 79 3.29 -3.99 -6.51
C ILE A 79 4.64 -4.63 -6.15
N MET A 80 4.99 -5.73 -6.81
CA MET A 80 6.30 -6.37 -6.69
C MET A 80 7.39 -5.59 -7.44
N GLY A 81 7.25 -4.29 -7.71
CA GLY A 81 8.33 -3.44 -8.25
C GLY A 81 8.82 -3.79 -9.66
N HIS A 82 8.07 -4.54 -10.49
CA HIS A 82 8.47 -4.79 -11.88
C HIS A 82 8.28 -3.52 -12.72
N ASP A 83 9.32 -3.08 -13.41
CA ASP A 83 9.32 -1.91 -14.27
C ASP A 83 8.68 -2.21 -15.64
N VAL A 84 8.77 -3.46 -16.10
CA VAL A 84 8.18 -3.91 -17.35
C VAL A 84 7.37 -5.19 -17.14
N ALA A 85 6.14 -5.21 -17.64
CA ALA A 85 5.33 -6.42 -17.69
C ALA A 85 4.90 -6.69 -19.14
N GLN A 86 5.35 -7.81 -19.69
CA GLN A 86 5.03 -8.24 -21.05
C GLN A 86 3.94 -9.32 -20.99
N VAL A 87 2.72 -8.96 -21.36
CA VAL A 87 1.59 -9.88 -21.45
C VAL A 87 1.59 -10.52 -22.83
N VAL A 88 1.65 -11.86 -22.90
CA VAL A 88 1.77 -12.61 -24.16
C VAL A 88 0.71 -13.70 -24.28
N ALA A 89 0.26 -13.95 -25.51
CA ALA A 89 -0.58 -15.07 -25.89
C ALA A 89 0.08 -15.89 -27.02
N ASN A 90 -0.29 -17.18 -27.14
CA ASN A 90 0.18 -18.05 -28.23
C ASN A 90 -0.45 -17.71 -29.61
N GLY A 91 -1.28 -16.66 -29.66
CA GLY A 91 -2.05 -16.21 -30.81
C GLY A 91 -2.73 -14.89 -30.46
N LYS A 92 -3.83 -14.54 -31.12
CA LYS A 92 -4.55 -13.28 -30.85
C LYS A 92 -5.16 -13.27 -29.44
N MET A 93 -4.90 -12.22 -28.66
CA MET A 93 -5.55 -11.97 -27.38
C MET A 93 -7.06 -11.77 -27.55
N SER A 94 -7.85 -12.33 -26.64
CA SER A 94 -9.28 -12.07 -26.58
C SER A 94 -9.57 -10.61 -26.21
N LEU A 95 -10.75 -10.10 -26.61
CA LEU A 95 -11.19 -8.75 -26.21
C LEU A 95 -11.32 -8.61 -24.68
N ALA A 96 -11.73 -9.68 -23.99
CA ALA A 96 -11.86 -9.68 -22.53
C ALA A 96 -10.49 -9.55 -21.84
N HIS A 97 -9.46 -10.24 -22.35
CA HIS A 97 -8.09 -10.09 -21.84
C HIS A 97 -7.54 -8.68 -22.12
N LYS A 98 -7.74 -8.13 -23.32
CA LYS A 98 -7.32 -6.75 -23.63
C LYS A 98 -8.01 -5.72 -22.75
N ARG A 99 -9.31 -5.90 -22.47
CA ARG A 99 -10.05 -5.03 -21.55
C ARG A 99 -9.48 -5.11 -20.15
N SER A 100 -9.25 -6.31 -19.62
CA SER A 100 -8.66 -6.49 -18.29
C SER A 100 -7.26 -5.87 -18.16
N VAL A 101 -6.43 -5.93 -19.21
CA VAL A 101 -5.14 -5.24 -19.23
C VAL A 101 -5.32 -3.73 -19.10
N ARG A 102 -6.22 -3.12 -19.89
CA ARG A 102 -6.48 -1.66 -19.84
C ARG A 102 -7.05 -1.21 -18.51
N GLU A 103 -8.07 -1.91 -17.99
CA GLU A 103 -8.64 -1.65 -16.66
C GLU A 103 -7.58 -1.76 -15.56
N SER A 104 -6.63 -2.69 -15.70
CA SER A 104 -5.53 -2.80 -14.74
C SER A 104 -4.62 -1.57 -14.77
N VAL A 105 -4.26 -1.09 -15.96
CA VAL A 105 -3.40 0.08 -16.16
C VAL A 105 -4.05 1.35 -15.61
N GLU A 106 -5.33 1.58 -15.86
CA GLU A 106 -6.10 2.74 -15.34
C GLU A 106 -6.10 2.82 -13.80
N ASN A 107 -5.94 1.67 -13.14
CA ASN A 107 -5.91 1.54 -11.69
C ASN A 107 -4.48 1.54 -11.10
N LEU A 108 -3.45 1.87 -11.89
CA LEU A 108 -2.05 1.90 -11.46
C LEU A 108 -1.42 3.26 -11.76
N VAL A 109 -0.68 3.81 -10.80
CA VAL A 109 -0.02 5.10 -10.96
C VAL A 109 1.24 4.95 -11.80
N GLY A 110 1.36 5.77 -12.85
CA GLY A 110 2.58 5.85 -13.66
C GLY A 110 2.89 4.58 -14.43
N VAL A 111 1.87 3.87 -14.91
CA VAL A 111 2.01 2.71 -15.81
C VAL A 111 1.40 3.05 -17.15
N GLU A 112 2.13 2.77 -18.23
CA GLU A 112 1.70 3.04 -19.60
C GLU A 112 1.75 1.77 -20.46
N ILE A 113 0.86 1.68 -21.44
CA ILE A 113 0.94 0.65 -22.49
C ILE A 113 1.87 1.18 -23.58
N VAL A 114 3.10 0.66 -23.65
CA VAL A 114 4.11 1.09 -24.64
C VAL A 114 4.06 0.28 -25.93
N GLU A 115 3.45 -0.90 -25.89
CA GLU A 115 3.19 -1.71 -27.08
C GLU A 115 1.83 -2.42 -26.96
N ASP A 116 1.00 -2.38 -28.01
CA ASP A 116 -0.28 -3.11 -28.11
C ASP A 116 -0.39 -3.82 -29.47
N TYR A 117 0.09 -5.06 -29.53
CA TYR A 117 -0.01 -5.95 -30.69
C TYR A 117 -1.19 -6.94 -30.55
N ALA A 118 -1.40 -7.77 -31.57
CA ALA A 118 -2.48 -8.76 -31.55
C ALA A 118 -2.28 -9.85 -30.48
N ASP A 119 -1.04 -10.27 -30.27
CA ASP A 119 -0.60 -11.37 -29.40
C ASP A 119 0.23 -10.92 -28.19
N ARG A 120 0.65 -9.65 -28.15
CA ARG A 120 1.49 -9.07 -27.09
C ARG A 120 1.01 -7.68 -26.66
N VAL A 121 1.07 -7.40 -25.36
CA VAL A 121 0.97 -6.06 -24.78
C VAL A 121 2.15 -5.85 -23.83
N VAL A 122 2.82 -4.70 -23.91
CA VAL A 122 3.92 -4.34 -22.99
C VAL A 122 3.50 -3.16 -22.14
N LEU A 123 3.58 -3.35 -20.82
CA LEU A 123 3.33 -2.34 -19.81
C LEU A 123 4.67 -1.85 -19.26
N GLN A 124 4.82 -0.56 -19.10
CA GLN A 124 6.02 0.05 -18.51
C GLN A 124 5.64 0.99 -17.37
N SER A 125 6.30 0.83 -16.22
CA SER A 125 6.20 1.75 -15.10
C SER A 125 7.24 2.86 -15.21
N LEU A 126 6.81 4.10 -14.99
CA LEU A 126 7.61 5.32 -15.00
C LEU A 126 7.80 5.87 -13.57
N VAL A 127 7.50 5.06 -12.55
CA VAL A 127 7.60 5.45 -11.14
C VAL A 127 9.06 5.51 -10.72
N ASP A 128 9.48 6.71 -10.32
CA ASP A 128 10.80 6.95 -9.75
C ASP A 128 10.72 6.96 -8.21
N PRO A 129 11.29 5.94 -7.52
CA PRO A 129 11.19 5.84 -6.07
C PRO A 129 11.89 6.99 -5.33
N SER A 130 12.86 7.69 -5.94
CA SER A 130 13.57 8.79 -5.26
C SER A 130 12.70 10.03 -5.03
N LYS A 131 11.49 10.07 -5.60
CA LYS A 131 10.52 11.15 -5.42
C LYS A 131 9.62 10.95 -4.19
N PHE A 132 9.82 9.87 -3.44
CA PHE A 132 8.93 9.44 -2.39
C PHE A 132 9.68 9.20 -1.08
N GLU A 133 9.11 9.71 0.01
CA GLU A 133 9.50 9.35 1.37
C GLU A 133 8.35 8.53 1.98
N VAL A 134 8.65 7.33 2.50
CA VAL A 134 7.59 6.41 2.96
C VAL A 134 6.77 7.03 4.08
N ASP A 135 7.42 7.64 5.06
CA ASP A 135 6.75 8.21 6.23
C ASP A 135 5.86 9.42 5.83
N GLN A 136 6.30 10.28 4.89
CA GLN A 136 5.45 11.36 4.35
C GLN A 136 4.26 10.82 3.55
N LEU A 137 4.43 9.72 2.82
CA LEU A 137 3.34 9.06 2.11
C LEU A 137 2.30 8.52 3.10
N LEU A 138 2.71 7.94 4.22
CA LEU A 138 1.81 7.48 5.28
C LEU A 138 1.00 8.64 5.87
N GLU A 139 1.64 9.78 6.15
CA GLU A 139 0.97 11.01 6.62
C GLU A 139 -0.09 11.49 5.64
N ARG A 140 0.30 11.67 4.37
CA ARG A 140 -0.62 12.13 3.33
C ARG A 140 -1.78 11.15 3.14
N PHE A 141 -1.51 9.85 3.08
CA PHE A 141 -2.53 8.81 2.91
C PHE A 141 -3.55 8.81 4.05
N THR A 142 -3.07 8.95 5.28
CA THR A 142 -3.91 9.00 6.48
C THR A 142 -4.79 10.25 6.48
N GLN A 143 -4.23 11.43 6.16
CA GLN A 143 -4.99 12.67 6.06
C GLN A 143 -6.12 12.61 5.02
N LEU A 144 -5.82 12.05 3.83
CA LEU A 144 -6.79 11.88 2.77
C LEU A 144 -7.89 10.87 3.14
N SER A 145 -7.51 9.73 3.74
CA SER A 145 -8.48 8.73 4.20
C SER A 145 -9.45 9.29 5.25
N ARG A 146 -8.92 10.09 6.18
CA ARG A 146 -9.69 10.83 7.18
C ARG A 146 -10.66 11.83 6.56
N ALA A 147 -10.23 12.55 5.52
CA ALA A 147 -11.12 13.46 4.78
C ALA A 147 -12.29 12.70 4.12
N VAL A 148 -12.01 11.57 3.46
CA VAL A 148 -13.06 10.72 2.86
C VAL A 148 -14.06 10.25 3.93
N LEU A 149 -13.58 9.79 5.10
CA LEU A 149 -14.45 9.38 6.20
C LEU A 149 -15.36 10.53 6.68
N ARG A 150 -14.78 11.72 6.90
CA ARG A 150 -15.52 12.90 7.38
C ARG A 150 -16.58 13.33 6.36
N ASP A 151 -16.23 13.38 5.09
CA ASP A 151 -17.14 13.82 4.03
C ASP A 151 -18.26 12.81 3.79
N ALA A 152 -17.98 11.51 3.83
CA ALA A 152 -19.00 10.48 3.72
C ALA A 152 -19.99 10.52 4.91
N VAL A 153 -19.51 10.77 6.13
CA VAL A 153 -20.39 10.89 7.30
C VAL A 153 -21.18 12.20 7.28
N ASN A 154 -20.59 13.29 6.78
CA ASN A 154 -21.31 14.54 6.57
C ASN A 154 -22.42 14.37 5.52
N ALA A 155 -22.11 13.73 4.38
CA ALA A 155 -23.07 13.43 3.31
C ALA A 155 -24.30 12.69 3.83
N LEU A 156 -24.11 11.71 4.73
CA LEU A 156 -25.20 10.97 5.37
C LEU A 156 -26.15 11.89 6.17
N GLN A 157 -25.61 12.92 6.82
CA GLN A 157 -26.37 13.79 7.72
C GLN A 157 -27.11 14.89 7.01
N VAL A 158 -26.55 15.39 5.90
CA VAL A 158 -27.19 16.41 5.07
C VAL A 158 -28.00 15.81 3.93
N GLY A 159 -27.85 14.51 3.65
CA GLY A 159 -28.51 13.82 2.53
C GLY A 159 -27.92 14.16 1.18
N ASP A 160 -26.63 14.51 1.11
CA ASP A 160 -25.96 14.95 -0.11
C ASP A 160 -25.29 13.78 -0.83
N LYS A 161 -25.99 13.22 -1.82
CA LYS A 161 -25.49 12.12 -2.65
C LYS A 161 -24.30 12.52 -3.52
N THR A 162 -24.18 13.80 -3.89
CA THR A 162 -23.04 14.29 -4.68
C THR A 162 -21.77 14.27 -3.85
N LEU A 163 -21.86 14.70 -2.58
CA LEU A 163 -20.75 14.63 -1.64
C LEU A 163 -20.36 13.17 -1.32
N ALA A 164 -21.35 12.26 -1.21
CA ALA A 164 -21.08 10.84 -1.03
C ALA A 164 -20.33 10.25 -2.24
N HIS A 165 -20.76 10.58 -3.45
CA HIS A 165 -20.13 10.12 -4.68
C HIS A 165 -18.69 10.67 -4.84
N ASP A 166 -18.48 11.96 -4.56
CA ASP A 166 -17.13 12.56 -4.55
C ASP A 166 -16.20 11.87 -3.53
N ALA A 167 -16.70 11.58 -2.32
CA ALA A 167 -15.95 10.84 -1.32
C ALA A 167 -15.61 9.41 -1.79
N TYR A 168 -16.51 8.75 -2.52
CA TYR A 168 -16.26 7.44 -3.11
C TYR A 168 -15.11 7.50 -4.14
N GLU A 169 -15.16 8.44 -5.08
CA GLU A 169 -14.14 8.61 -6.12
C GLU A 169 -12.76 8.90 -5.49
N ARG A 170 -12.68 9.82 -4.51
CA ARG A 170 -11.45 10.06 -3.74
C ARG A 170 -10.96 8.81 -2.99
N GLY A 171 -11.89 8.00 -2.48
CA GLY A 171 -11.59 6.70 -1.90
C GLY A 171 -10.96 5.72 -2.92
N ALA A 172 -11.46 5.70 -4.15
CA ALA A 172 -10.89 4.90 -5.23
C ALA A 172 -9.48 5.37 -5.62
N GLU A 173 -9.22 6.68 -5.60
CA GLU A 173 -7.87 7.22 -5.81
C GLU A 173 -6.89 6.74 -4.75
N LEU A 174 -7.31 6.65 -3.49
CA LEU A 174 -6.49 6.11 -2.41
C LEU A 174 -6.13 4.63 -2.63
N ILE A 175 -6.99 3.84 -3.26
CA ILE A 175 -6.63 2.45 -3.63
C ILE A 175 -5.47 2.42 -4.64
N ARG A 176 -5.43 3.37 -5.58
CA ARG A 176 -4.30 3.52 -6.52
C ARG A 176 -3.02 3.93 -5.79
N LEU A 177 -3.13 4.91 -4.87
CA LEU A 177 -2.01 5.36 -4.05
C LEU A 177 -1.45 4.25 -3.15
N TYR A 178 -2.32 3.41 -2.57
CA TYR A 178 -1.93 2.24 -1.78
C TYR A 178 -1.02 1.29 -2.58
N ARG A 179 -1.40 1.00 -3.84
CA ARG A 179 -0.59 0.14 -4.72
C ARG A 179 0.76 0.75 -5.03
N LEU A 180 0.82 2.08 -5.22
CA LEU A 180 2.08 2.81 -5.40
C LEU A 180 2.96 2.75 -4.16
N MET A 181 2.40 2.98 -2.97
CA MET A 181 3.14 2.89 -1.70
C MET A 181 3.73 1.49 -1.50
N MET A 182 2.93 0.44 -1.74
CA MET A 182 3.41 -0.94 -1.70
C MET A 182 4.54 -1.17 -2.70
N ARG A 183 4.42 -0.68 -3.94
CA ARG A 183 5.49 -0.75 -4.95
C ARG A 183 6.79 -0.15 -4.45
N VAL A 184 6.74 1.08 -3.93
CA VAL A 184 7.92 1.79 -3.40
C VAL A 184 8.57 0.98 -2.27
N CYS A 185 7.76 0.44 -1.34
CA CYS A 185 8.28 -0.39 -0.26
C CYS A 185 8.92 -1.70 -0.76
N PHE A 186 8.33 -2.38 -1.76
CA PHE A 186 8.93 -3.60 -2.34
C PHE A 186 10.19 -3.32 -3.16
N GLN A 187 10.31 -2.14 -3.79
CA GLN A 187 11.56 -1.70 -4.41
C GLN A 187 12.65 -1.45 -3.34
N ALA A 188 12.30 -0.78 -2.25
CA ALA A 188 13.19 -0.59 -1.09
C ALA A 188 13.60 -1.91 -0.42
N LEU A 189 12.74 -2.93 -0.45
CA LEU A 189 13.07 -4.24 0.11
C LEU A 189 14.17 -4.95 -0.67
N ARG A 190 14.27 -4.69 -1.97
CA ARG A 190 15.27 -5.32 -2.86
C ARG A 190 16.58 -4.56 -2.97
N SER A 191 16.57 -3.27 -2.67
CA SER A 191 17.73 -2.40 -2.85
C SER A 191 17.90 -1.49 -1.65
N SER A 192 19.01 -1.64 -0.96
CA SER A 192 19.46 -0.75 0.12
C SER A 192 19.56 0.70 -0.34
N ALA A 193 20.09 0.93 -1.55
CA ALA A 193 20.13 2.27 -2.14
C ALA A 193 18.73 2.88 -2.31
N VAL A 194 17.73 2.11 -2.76
CA VAL A 194 16.34 2.60 -2.84
C VAL A 194 15.78 2.84 -1.44
N ARG A 195 16.06 1.95 -0.48
CA ARG A 195 15.64 2.10 0.92
C ARG A 195 16.16 3.39 1.55
N GLU A 196 17.42 3.75 1.27
CA GLU A 196 18.03 5.02 1.67
C GLU A 196 17.33 6.22 1.00
N MET A 197 17.07 6.15 -0.32
CA MET A 197 16.36 7.19 -1.07
C MET A 197 14.98 7.50 -0.48
N VAL A 198 14.26 6.47 -0.03
CA VAL A 198 12.91 6.61 0.55
C VAL A 198 12.93 6.88 2.07
N LYS A 199 14.12 7.13 2.63
CA LYS A 199 14.39 7.49 4.03
C LYS A 199 13.93 6.46 5.06
N VAL A 200 14.03 5.18 4.74
CA VAL A 200 13.80 4.11 5.71
C VAL A 200 15.14 3.55 6.16
N LYS A 201 15.34 3.43 7.47
CA LYS A 201 16.64 3.13 8.08
C LYS A 201 17.14 1.73 7.74
N ASP A 202 16.34 0.71 8.01
CA ASP A 202 16.75 -0.70 7.95
C ASP A 202 15.59 -1.59 7.48
N ALA A 203 15.89 -2.87 7.22
CA ALA A 203 14.91 -3.83 6.72
C ALA A 203 13.78 -4.14 7.72
N PRO A 204 14.03 -4.28 9.05
CA PRO A 204 12.97 -4.37 10.05
C PRO A 204 12.01 -3.18 10.03
N SER A 205 12.51 -1.94 10.08
CA SER A 205 11.64 -0.75 9.99
C SER A 205 10.85 -0.74 8.68
N LEU A 206 11.45 -1.13 7.56
CA LEU A 206 10.74 -1.24 6.28
C LEU A 206 9.62 -2.29 6.33
N ALA A 207 9.85 -3.42 6.98
CA ALA A 207 8.83 -4.45 7.14
C ALA A 207 7.62 -3.92 7.93
N VAL A 208 7.85 -3.16 9.01
CA VAL A 208 6.78 -2.50 9.75
C VAL A 208 6.03 -1.50 8.87
N ARG A 209 6.73 -0.68 8.07
CA ARG A 209 6.07 0.23 7.11
C ARG A 209 5.21 -0.53 6.09
N ILE A 210 5.65 -1.67 5.58
CA ILE A 210 4.86 -2.49 4.64
C ILE A 210 3.54 -2.95 5.31
N ILE A 211 3.59 -3.34 6.58
CA ILE A 211 2.40 -3.73 7.34
C ILE A 211 1.49 -2.51 7.51
N ALA A 212 2.03 -1.38 7.96
CA ALA A 212 1.28 -0.13 8.11
C ALA A 212 0.60 0.32 6.80
N VAL A 213 1.29 0.26 5.65
CA VAL A 213 0.72 0.55 4.33
C VAL A 213 -0.45 -0.38 4.02
N ARG A 214 -0.35 -1.67 4.38
CA ARG A 214 -1.42 -2.65 4.18
C ARG A 214 -2.64 -2.35 5.04
N GLU A 215 -2.46 -2.00 6.31
CA GLU A 215 -3.55 -1.63 7.21
C GLU A 215 -4.23 -0.33 6.76
N LEU A 216 -3.46 0.69 6.35
CA LEU A 216 -4.02 1.90 5.74
C LEU A 216 -4.75 1.62 4.42
N GLY A 217 -4.27 0.68 3.61
CA GLY A 217 -5.00 0.21 2.43
C GLY A 217 -6.38 -0.35 2.77
N ARG A 218 -6.55 -0.99 3.93
CA ARG A 218 -7.86 -1.42 4.44
C ARG A 218 -8.69 -0.25 4.94
N VAL A 219 -8.09 0.73 5.61
CA VAL A 219 -8.76 1.96 6.01
C VAL A 219 -9.37 2.66 4.79
N ALA A 220 -8.59 2.90 3.73
CA ALA A 220 -9.09 3.51 2.50
C ALA A 220 -10.23 2.72 1.87
N TYR A 221 -10.11 1.39 1.80
CA TYR A 221 -11.18 0.53 1.30
C TYR A 221 -12.49 0.71 2.09
N TYR A 222 -12.43 0.70 3.42
CA TYR A 222 -13.65 0.87 4.22
C TYR A 222 -14.20 2.29 4.19
N CYS A 223 -13.36 3.32 4.08
CA CYS A 223 -13.81 4.71 3.87
C CYS A 223 -14.57 4.85 2.54
N MET A 224 -14.03 4.28 1.46
CA MET A 224 -14.70 4.20 0.15
C MET A 224 -16.03 3.43 0.24
N LYS A 225 -16.07 2.32 1.00
CA LYS A 225 -17.31 1.55 1.20
C LYS A 225 -18.34 2.26 2.07
N ILE A 226 -17.93 3.13 2.99
CA ILE A 226 -18.87 4.00 3.71
C ILE A 226 -19.51 4.97 2.71
N ALA A 227 -18.71 5.66 1.90
CA ALA A 227 -19.19 6.60 0.89
C ALA A 227 -20.18 5.93 -0.10
N GLU A 228 -19.82 4.76 -0.65
CA GLU A 228 -20.68 3.94 -1.53
C GLU A 228 -22.06 3.67 -0.90
N ARG A 229 -22.11 3.31 0.39
CA ARG A 229 -23.36 2.98 1.08
C ARG A 229 -24.15 4.21 1.49
N VAL A 230 -23.48 5.31 1.79
CA VAL A 230 -24.13 6.58 2.08
C VAL A 230 -24.83 7.13 0.84
N GLU A 231 -24.27 6.94 -0.36
CA GLU A 231 -24.92 7.33 -1.62
C GLU A 231 -26.27 6.62 -1.84
N GLU A 232 -26.39 5.37 -1.37
CA GLU A 232 -27.62 4.56 -1.41
C GLU A 232 -28.68 5.00 -0.36
N LEU A 233 -28.30 5.83 0.61
CA LEU A 233 -29.13 6.25 1.73
C LEU A 233 -29.76 7.62 1.51
N GLU A 234 -30.92 7.81 2.13
CA GLU A 234 -31.49 9.15 2.33
C GLU A 234 -30.89 9.78 3.60
N ARG A 235 -31.20 11.07 3.81
CA ARG A 235 -30.75 11.82 4.97
C ARG A 235 -31.04 11.09 6.28
N CYS A 236 -30.01 10.95 7.12
CA CYS A 236 -30.13 10.41 8.47
C CYS A 236 -30.19 11.55 9.49
N GLU A 237 -31.18 11.50 10.39
CA GLU A 237 -31.39 12.51 11.44
C GLU A 237 -31.56 11.88 12.82
N GLY A 238 -31.59 12.74 13.84
CA GLY A 238 -31.86 12.35 15.24
C GLY A 238 -30.71 11.60 15.89
N GLU A 239 -31.06 10.72 16.84
CA GLU A 239 -30.09 10.03 17.69
C GLU A 239 -29.12 9.15 16.88
N ILE A 240 -29.60 8.49 15.82
CA ILE A 240 -28.75 7.65 14.95
C ILE A 240 -27.64 8.50 14.31
N ALA A 241 -28.00 9.61 13.68
CA ALA A 241 -27.05 10.50 13.02
C ALA A 241 -26.01 11.08 14.00
N ALA A 242 -26.43 11.41 15.22
CA ALA A 242 -25.54 11.90 16.28
C ALA A 242 -24.54 10.83 16.73
N VAL A 243 -25.00 9.61 17.01
CA VAL A 243 -24.12 8.50 17.45
C VAL A 243 -23.18 8.06 16.34
N VAL A 244 -23.63 8.05 15.07
CA VAL A 244 -22.75 7.76 13.91
C VAL A 244 -21.66 8.83 13.79
N ARG A 245 -22.01 10.12 13.96
CA ARG A 245 -21.03 11.23 13.95
C ARG A 245 -19.96 11.02 15.02
N GLU A 246 -20.39 10.80 16.25
CA GLU A 246 -19.51 10.63 17.40
C GLU A 246 -18.57 9.43 17.20
N MET A 247 -19.10 8.32 16.69
CA MET A 247 -18.31 7.13 16.36
C MET A 247 -17.27 7.41 15.27
N ALA A 248 -17.64 8.16 14.23
CA ALA A 248 -16.71 8.55 13.15
C ALA A 248 -15.64 9.52 13.64
N GLU A 249 -15.97 10.51 14.46
CA GLU A 249 -15.03 11.46 15.06
C GLU A 249 -14.03 10.78 16.01
N LYS A 250 -14.48 9.76 16.75
CA LYS A 250 -13.58 8.95 17.58
C LYS A 250 -12.63 8.11 16.72
N THR A 251 -13.17 7.51 15.65
CA THR A 251 -12.40 6.72 14.69
C THR A 251 -11.37 7.58 13.94
N ASP A 252 -11.73 8.78 13.50
CA ASP A 252 -10.84 9.75 12.85
C ASP A 252 -9.64 10.11 13.74
N ARG A 253 -9.88 10.36 15.03
CA ARG A 253 -8.83 10.61 16.01
C ARG A 253 -7.93 9.39 16.22
N MET A 254 -8.50 8.20 16.34
CA MET A 254 -7.72 6.96 16.47
C MET A 254 -6.78 6.73 15.27
N LEU A 255 -7.19 7.05 14.04
CA LEU A 255 -6.32 6.97 12.86
C LEU A 255 -5.17 7.97 12.90
N ASP A 256 -5.44 9.21 13.32
CA ASP A 256 -4.41 10.24 13.45
C ASP A 256 -3.38 9.88 14.53
N ASP A 257 -3.87 9.42 15.68
CA ASP A 257 -3.05 9.10 16.84
C ASP A 257 -2.24 7.81 16.62
N SER A 258 -2.80 6.80 15.94
CA SER A 258 -2.05 5.58 15.58
C SER A 258 -0.89 5.86 14.64
N LEU A 259 -1.10 6.70 13.61
CA LEU A 259 0.00 7.11 12.75
C LEU A 259 1.06 7.92 13.50
N LYS A 260 0.64 8.89 14.33
CA LYS A 260 1.59 9.66 15.15
C LYS A 260 2.38 8.76 16.08
N ALA A 261 1.75 7.74 16.67
CA ALA A 261 2.41 6.77 17.52
C ALA A 261 3.49 6.00 16.76
N LEU A 262 3.19 5.55 15.54
CA LEU A 262 4.16 4.87 14.66
C LEU A 262 5.36 5.76 14.32
N LEU A 263 5.10 6.98 13.84
CA LEU A 263 6.15 7.87 13.36
C LEU A 263 7.01 8.46 14.49
N ARG A 264 6.43 8.65 15.68
CA ARG A 264 7.12 9.23 16.85
C ARG A 264 7.63 8.20 17.84
N HIS A 265 7.35 6.91 17.60
CA HIS A 265 7.68 5.82 18.53
C HIS A 265 7.05 6.03 19.92
N ASP A 266 5.78 6.49 19.94
CA ASP A 266 5.07 6.83 21.18
C ASP A 266 4.21 5.66 21.67
N LEU A 267 4.75 4.91 22.63
CA LEU A 267 4.09 3.75 23.24
C LEU A 267 2.79 4.12 23.96
N LEU A 268 2.77 5.27 24.65
CA LEU A 268 1.59 5.69 25.42
C LEU A 268 0.45 6.09 24.49
N LEU A 269 0.78 6.78 23.39
CA LEU A 269 -0.20 7.13 22.37
C LEU A 269 -0.75 5.87 21.69
N ALA A 270 0.10 4.90 21.34
CA ALA A 270 -0.35 3.62 20.79
C ALA A 270 -1.31 2.89 21.74
N SER A 271 -0.94 2.78 23.03
CA SER A 271 -1.81 2.17 24.05
C SER A 271 -3.16 2.89 24.15
N SER A 272 -3.17 4.23 24.12
CA SER A 272 -4.41 5.00 24.20
C SER A 272 -5.35 4.78 23.00
N VAL A 273 -4.79 4.49 21.82
CA VAL A 273 -5.58 4.13 20.63
C VAL A 273 -6.24 2.77 20.83
N ILE A 274 -5.49 1.79 21.34
CA ILE A 274 -6.01 0.44 21.64
C ILE A 274 -7.18 0.54 22.61
N ASP A 275 -7.03 1.29 23.71
CA ASP A 275 -8.09 1.55 24.70
C ASP A 275 -9.29 2.29 24.08
N GLY A 276 -9.03 3.17 23.11
CA GLY A 276 -10.06 3.92 22.38
C GLY A 276 -11.08 3.03 21.66
N MET A 277 -10.73 1.78 21.33
CA MET A 277 -11.61 0.84 20.63
C MET A 277 -12.84 0.45 21.45
N ASP A 278 -12.76 0.42 22.78
CA ASP A 278 -13.92 0.06 23.62
C ASP A 278 -15.02 1.12 23.59
N ASN A 279 -14.65 2.39 23.42
CA ASN A 279 -15.60 3.47 23.17
C ASN A 279 -16.31 3.26 21.82
N VAL A 280 -15.56 2.91 20.76
CA VAL A 280 -16.14 2.64 19.43
C VAL A 280 -17.08 1.43 19.48
N ARG A 281 -16.73 0.36 20.23
CA ARG A 281 -17.60 -0.82 20.44
C ARG A 281 -18.89 -0.46 21.17
N THR A 282 -18.82 0.43 22.15
CA THR A 282 -19.98 0.93 22.90
C THR A 282 -20.90 1.72 21.99
N LEU A 283 -20.36 2.67 21.22
CA LEU A 283 -21.12 3.47 20.25
C LEU A 283 -21.75 2.59 19.16
N TYR A 284 -20.99 1.65 18.61
CA TYR A 284 -21.49 0.65 17.66
C TYR A 284 -22.70 -0.11 18.21
N SER A 285 -22.61 -0.59 19.45
CA SER A 285 -23.69 -1.36 20.09
C SER A 285 -24.93 -0.49 20.34
N ARG A 286 -24.73 0.78 20.71
CA ARG A 286 -25.81 1.75 20.90
C ARG A 286 -26.53 2.02 19.58
N VAL A 287 -25.82 2.40 18.53
CA VAL A 287 -26.45 2.69 17.22
C VAL A 287 -27.10 1.44 16.63
N PHE A 288 -26.48 0.26 16.76
CA PHE A 288 -27.05 -0.99 16.27
C PHE A 288 -28.44 -1.27 16.88
N LYS A 289 -28.62 -1.03 18.19
CA LYS A 289 -29.94 -1.16 18.84
C LYS A 289 -30.97 -0.17 18.30
N LEU A 290 -30.56 1.04 17.93
CA LEU A 290 -31.45 2.03 17.32
C LEU A 290 -31.88 1.61 15.91
N LEU A 291 -30.99 0.98 15.14
CA LEU A 291 -31.29 0.50 13.79
C LEU A 291 -32.36 -0.61 13.77
N LEU A 292 -32.52 -1.38 14.85
CA LEU A 292 -33.57 -2.41 14.95
C LEU A 292 -34.99 -1.84 14.85
N LYS A 293 -35.16 -0.53 15.07
CA LYS A 293 -36.45 0.17 14.97
C LYS A 293 -36.70 0.78 13.58
N LYS A 294 -35.75 0.67 12.65
CA LYS A 294 -35.83 1.23 11.30
C LYS A 294 -36.37 0.20 10.29
N PRO A 295 -36.90 0.65 9.14
CA PRO A 295 -37.24 -0.25 8.04
C PRO A 295 -36.05 -1.13 7.63
N GLU A 296 -36.31 -2.39 7.27
CA GLU A 296 -35.28 -3.40 7.02
C GLU A 296 -34.18 -2.94 6.05
N LYS A 297 -34.56 -2.32 4.92
CA LYS A 297 -33.61 -1.84 3.90
C LYS A 297 -32.70 -0.72 4.42
N GLU A 298 -33.25 0.23 5.17
CA GLU A 298 -32.50 1.34 5.76
C GLU A 298 -31.59 0.82 6.88
N ALA A 299 -32.12 -0.04 7.76
CA ALA A 299 -31.38 -0.67 8.85
C ALA A 299 -30.20 -1.51 8.33
N HIS A 300 -30.41 -2.27 7.25
CA HIS A 300 -29.36 -3.05 6.61
C HIS A 300 -28.21 -2.17 6.12
N THR A 301 -28.53 -1.13 5.34
CA THR A 301 -27.53 -0.27 4.71
C THR A 301 -26.77 0.57 5.74
N LEU A 302 -27.47 1.15 6.72
CA LEU A 302 -26.83 1.81 7.87
C LEU A 302 -25.99 0.84 8.71
N GLY A 303 -26.44 -0.41 8.84
CA GLY A 303 -25.69 -1.49 9.48
C GLY A 303 -24.33 -1.74 8.81
N LEU A 304 -24.28 -1.69 7.48
CA LEU A 304 -23.03 -1.80 6.72
C LEU A 304 -22.12 -0.59 6.97
N VAL A 305 -22.67 0.63 7.02
CA VAL A 305 -21.92 1.86 7.31
C VAL A 305 -21.27 1.80 8.69
N ILE A 306 -22.02 1.54 9.75
CA ILE A 306 -21.47 1.51 11.12
C ILE A 306 -20.45 0.36 11.30
N ARG A 307 -20.65 -0.76 10.60
CA ARG A 307 -19.70 -1.88 10.60
C ARG A 307 -18.39 -1.48 9.92
N ALA A 308 -18.46 -0.74 8.82
CA ALA A 308 -17.28 -0.23 8.14
C ALA A 308 -16.53 0.82 8.98
N ILE A 309 -17.23 1.74 9.66
CA ILE A 309 -16.60 2.69 10.60
C ILE A 309 -15.87 1.94 11.72
N ARG A 310 -16.51 0.92 12.30
CA ARG A 310 -15.86 0.05 13.31
C ARG A 310 -14.63 -0.67 12.74
N ALA A 311 -14.69 -1.12 11.50
CA ALA A 311 -13.55 -1.77 10.84
C ALA A 311 -12.38 -0.80 10.68
N VAL A 312 -12.65 0.45 10.27
CA VAL A 312 -11.63 1.51 10.20
C VAL A 312 -10.96 1.72 11.56
N ALA A 313 -11.72 1.80 12.65
CA ALA A 313 -11.16 1.88 14.00
C ALA A 313 -10.29 0.67 14.35
N GLY A 314 -10.71 -0.54 13.96
CA GLY A 314 -9.93 -1.76 14.14
C GLY A 314 -8.59 -1.74 13.40
N TYR A 315 -8.52 -1.13 12.22
CA TYR A 315 -7.25 -0.92 11.51
C TYR A 315 -6.41 0.19 12.13
N GLY A 316 -7.02 1.17 12.80
CA GLY A 316 -6.30 2.11 13.66
C GLY A 316 -5.64 1.41 14.87
N VAL A 317 -6.30 0.41 15.46
CA VAL A 317 -5.70 -0.44 16.49
C VAL A 317 -4.54 -1.27 15.92
N ALA A 318 -4.71 -1.90 14.76
CA ALA A 318 -3.62 -2.64 14.11
C ALA A 318 -2.40 -1.75 13.81
N LEU A 319 -2.62 -0.51 13.36
CA LEU A 319 -1.54 0.45 13.13
C LEU A 319 -0.87 0.89 14.45
N ALA A 320 -1.61 0.94 15.56
CA ALA A 320 -1.04 1.17 16.88
C ALA A 320 -0.22 -0.04 17.37
N ASP A 321 -0.65 -1.27 17.09
CA ASP A 321 0.14 -2.48 17.35
C ASP A 321 1.45 -2.48 16.53
N ASP A 322 1.40 -2.04 15.27
CA ASP A 322 2.58 -1.85 14.42
C ASP A 322 3.56 -0.82 15.03
N ALA A 323 3.03 0.26 15.63
CA ALA A 323 3.84 1.25 16.34
C ALA A 323 4.57 0.65 17.53
N ILE A 324 3.92 -0.23 18.29
CA ILE A 324 4.53 -0.97 19.40
C ILE A 324 5.62 -1.89 18.87
N LEU A 325 5.34 -2.64 17.80
CA LEU A 325 6.32 -3.53 17.16
C LEU A 325 7.58 -2.77 16.71
N GLU A 326 7.42 -1.60 16.10
CA GLU A 326 8.53 -0.75 15.68
C GLU A 326 9.43 -0.36 16.87
N ILE A 327 8.84 0.01 18.01
CA ILE A 327 9.57 0.43 19.21
C ILE A 327 10.50 -0.68 19.71
N PHE A 328 10.04 -1.93 19.68
CA PHE A 328 10.81 -3.09 20.12
C PHE A 328 11.68 -3.74 19.02
N SER A 329 11.63 -3.22 17.79
CA SER A 329 12.52 -3.65 16.70
C SER A 329 13.90 -2.96 16.72
N LYS A 330 14.07 -1.97 17.60
CA LYS A 330 15.33 -1.24 17.84
C LYS A 330 16.17 -1.90 18.92
#